data_AF-A0A7K6QUS7-F1
#
_entry.id   AF-A0A7K6QUS7-F1
#
_cell.length_a   1.000
_cell.length_b   1.000
_cell.length_c   1.000
_cell.angle_alpha   90.00
_cell.angle_beta   90.00
_cell.angle_gamma   90.00
#
_symmetry.space_group_name_H-M   'P 1'
#
loop_
_entity.id
_entity.type
_entity.pdbx_description
1 polymer ?
#
loop_
_entity_poly.entity_id
_entity_poly.type
_entity_poly.pdbx_seq_one_letter_code
_entity_poly.pdbx_strand_id
1 'polypeptide(L)'
;EEEGAAAPSVSGVYFTCPLTGATVRKDQKEKHLREAIQAHFSVDPVAASIMEIHTFNKDREKVRLCVETMAKYLDNICLHPEEEKYRKIKLQNKVFQERISCLEGTHRFFQAVGFETKALPLNAVAAEGTEEYLVLQEEAPRRLQELRDARERLLSAEPMRAQLQRQPLLFRPSAAAARFQLPPDFFSLTAQELRREQRLRAEAVERAAALRTRAMREKEEQRELRKYNYTLLRVRFPDGYILQGTFYARESVSVLYSFVREALRDDWLPFELLGPGGVKLTDENLAFNECGLVPSALLLLSWDAALEQQGSPLRPELLARAQSLC
;
A
#
# COMPACT_ATOMS: atom_id res chain seq x y z
N GLU A 1 -11.08 17.45 36.93
CA GLU A 1 -11.64 16.30 36.20
C GLU A 1 -11.11 16.38 34.79
N GLU A 2 -10.31 15.39 34.40
CA GLU A 2 -9.56 15.38 33.14
C GLU A 2 -10.52 15.42 31.96
N GLU A 3 -10.31 16.39 31.07
CA GLU A 3 -10.94 16.46 29.75
C GLU A 3 -10.71 15.14 29.02
N GLY A 4 -11.78 14.35 28.88
CA GLY A 4 -11.79 13.16 28.05
C GLY A 4 -11.56 13.53 26.60
N ALA A 5 -10.30 13.61 26.20
CA ALA A 5 -9.92 13.70 24.80
C ALA A 5 -10.61 12.56 24.05
N ALA A 6 -11.50 12.91 23.10
CA ALA A 6 -12.21 11.93 22.29
C ALA A 6 -11.18 10.96 21.68
N ALA A 7 -11.24 9.69 22.06
CA ALA A 7 -10.33 8.68 21.55
C ALA A 7 -10.39 8.68 20.01
N PRO A 8 -9.25 8.61 19.31
CA PRO A 8 -9.26 8.62 17.86
C PRO A 8 -10.11 7.47 17.34
N SER A 9 -10.95 7.74 16.34
CA SER A 9 -11.88 6.74 15.76
C SER A 9 -11.18 5.49 15.21
N VAL A 10 -9.86 5.56 15.00
CA VAL A 10 -8.99 4.42 14.70
C VAL A 10 -7.67 4.60 15.45
N SER A 11 -7.14 3.53 16.03
CA SER A 11 -5.84 3.54 16.71
C SER A 11 -4.65 3.67 15.76
N GLY A 12 -4.83 3.47 14.45
CA GLY A 12 -3.80 3.66 13.43
C GLY A 12 -4.12 2.94 12.12
N VAL A 13 -3.20 3.01 11.16
CA VAL A 13 -3.28 2.24 9.91
C VAL A 13 -2.38 1.00 10.04
N TYR A 14 -2.95 -0.17 9.78
CA TYR A 14 -2.28 -1.46 9.96
C TYR A 14 -2.19 -2.21 8.64
N PHE A 15 -1.16 -3.05 8.54
CA PHE A 15 -0.83 -3.82 7.35
C PHE A 15 -0.55 -5.26 7.72
N THR A 16 -0.94 -6.19 6.87
CA THR A 16 -0.61 -7.61 7.00
C THR A 16 0.58 -7.93 6.12
N CYS A 17 1.62 -8.52 6.71
CA CYS A 17 2.78 -9.00 5.98
C CYS A 17 2.46 -10.35 5.32
N PRO A 18 2.62 -10.52 3.99
CA PRO A 18 2.27 -11.76 3.29
C PRO A 18 3.18 -12.94 3.67
N LEU A 19 4.44 -12.69 4.05
CA LEU A 19 5.38 -13.76 4.44
C LEU A 19 5.15 -14.30 5.85
N THR A 20 4.76 -13.44 6.79
CA THR A 20 4.68 -13.81 8.22
C THR A 20 3.25 -13.88 8.74
N GLY A 21 2.28 -13.34 8.00
CA GLY A 21 0.90 -13.14 8.46
C GLY A 21 0.75 -12.09 9.56
N ALA A 22 1.85 -11.49 10.04
CA ALA A 22 1.83 -10.55 11.15
C ALA A 22 1.18 -9.22 10.74
N THR A 23 0.36 -8.68 11.65
CA THR A 23 -0.21 -7.33 11.54
C THR A 23 0.74 -6.31 12.13
N VAL A 24 1.14 -5.32 11.32
CA VAL A 24 2.09 -4.26 11.71
C VAL A 24 1.53 -2.88 11.43
N ARG A 25 1.90 -1.91 12.26
CA ARG A 25 1.54 -0.50 12.06
C ARG A 25 2.29 0.08 10.85
N LYS A 26 1.71 1.09 10.21
CA LYS A 26 2.30 1.79 9.05
C LYS A 26 3.77 2.16 9.23
N ASP A 27 4.14 2.69 10.39
CA ASP A 27 5.50 3.17 10.66
C ASP A 27 6.52 2.04 10.82
N GLN A 28 6.07 0.85 11.20
CA GLN A 28 6.91 -0.33 11.41
C GLN A 28 6.91 -1.27 10.19
N LYS A 29 6.06 -1.01 9.20
CA LYS A 29 5.88 -1.86 8.01
C LYS A 29 7.20 -2.16 7.29
N GLU A 30 7.98 -1.14 6.98
CA GLU A 30 9.23 -1.32 6.22
C GLU A 30 10.28 -2.12 7.01
N LYS A 31 10.38 -1.86 8.32
CA LYS A 31 11.27 -2.59 9.23
C LYS A 31 10.89 -4.06 9.32
N HIS A 32 9.61 -4.35 9.54
CA HIS A 32 9.11 -5.72 9.62
C HIS A 32 9.28 -6.48 8.30
N LEU A 33 9.09 -5.83 7.15
CA LEU A 33 9.35 -6.46 5.85
C LEU A 33 10.83 -6.81 5.68
N ARG A 34 11.77 -5.93 6.10
CA ARG A 34 13.21 -6.23 6.07
C ARG A 34 13.54 -7.44 6.94
N GLU A 35 13.04 -7.47 8.17
CA GLU A 35 13.27 -8.57 9.11
C GLU A 35 12.66 -9.89 8.60
N ALA A 36 11.46 -9.85 8.03
CA ALA A 36 10.81 -11.02 7.43
C ALA A 36 11.60 -11.59 6.24
N ILE A 37 12.08 -10.72 5.35
CA ILE A 37 12.92 -11.15 4.22
C ILE A 37 14.25 -11.70 4.72
N GLN A 38 14.88 -11.04 5.70
CA GLN A 38 16.12 -11.51 6.33
C GLN A 38 15.97 -12.89 6.97
N ALA A 39 14.84 -13.16 7.65
CA ALA A 39 14.57 -14.49 8.18
C ALA A 39 14.38 -15.52 7.05
N HIS A 40 13.73 -15.12 5.94
CA HIS A 40 13.49 -16.00 4.79
C HIS A 40 14.77 -16.38 4.03
N PHE A 41 15.86 -15.60 4.13
CA PHE A 41 17.16 -15.96 3.56
C PHE A 41 17.69 -17.31 4.05
N SER A 42 17.33 -17.74 5.26
CA SER A 42 17.72 -19.06 5.78
C SER A 42 16.99 -20.22 5.10
N VAL A 43 15.84 -19.96 4.47
CA VAL A 43 14.99 -20.96 3.81
C VAL A 43 15.27 -21.00 2.31
N ASP A 44 15.15 -19.86 1.63
CA ASP A 44 15.47 -19.71 0.21
C ASP A 44 16.22 -18.39 -0.03
N PRO A 45 17.58 -18.44 -0.10
CA PRO A 45 18.41 -17.26 -0.34
C PRO A 45 18.13 -16.56 -1.68
N VAL A 46 17.74 -17.32 -2.71
CA VAL A 46 17.47 -16.78 -4.05
C VAL A 46 16.15 -16.03 -4.04
N ALA A 47 15.08 -16.65 -3.52
CA ALA A 47 13.78 -16.01 -3.43
C ALA A 47 13.82 -14.76 -2.53
N ALA A 48 14.49 -14.83 -1.37
CA ALA A 48 14.63 -13.69 -0.46
C ALA A 48 15.35 -12.50 -1.12
N SER A 49 16.42 -12.75 -1.89
CA SER A 49 17.13 -11.70 -2.62
C SER A 49 16.26 -11.06 -3.72
N ILE A 50 15.50 -11.87 -4.46
CA ILE A 50 14.56 -11.37 -5.48
C ILE A 50 13.49 -10.49 -4.83
N MET A 51 12.94 -10.93 -3.69
CA MET A 51 11.98 -10.14 -2.91
C MET A 51 12.57 -8.81 -2.46
N GLU A 52 13.82 -8.79 -2.00
CA GLU A 52 14.53 -7.59 -1.58
C GLU A 52 14.68 -6.58 -2.74
N ILE A 53 15.11 -7.06 -3.91
CA ILE A 53 15.31 -6.24 -5.12
C ILE A 53 13.99 -5.58 -5.56
N HIS A 54 12.90 -6.34 -5.62
CA HIS A 54 11.62 -5.79 -6.08
C HIS A 54 10.94 -4.91 -5.03
N THR A 55 11.15 -5.16 -3.74
CA THR A 55 10.37 -4.53 -2.66
C THR A 55 10.95 -3.20 -2.17
N PHE A 56 12.27 -3.08 -2.00
CA PHE A 56 12.88 -1.89 -1.39
C PHE A 56 13.33 -0.83 -2.39
N ASN A 57 13.48 -1.18 -3.66
CA ASN A 57 13.87 -0.24 -4.69
C ASN A 57 12.65 0.52 -5.24
N LYS A 58 12.63 1.85 -5.06
CA LYS A 58 11.48 2.71 -5.40
C LYS A 58 11.29 2.93 -6.90
N ASP A 59 12.40 2.94 -7.65
CA ASP A 59 12.42 3.23 -9.08
C ASP A 59 12.21 1.94 -9.89
N ARG A 60 10.97 1.74 -10.35
CA ARG A 60 10.57 0.52 -11.06
C ARG A 60 11.26 0.32 -12.39
N GLU A 61 11.60 1.41 -13.09
CA GLU A 61 12.32 1.31 -14.36
C GLU A 61 13.76 0.85 -14.12
N LYS A 62 14.42 1.36 -13.07
CA LYS A 62 15.75 0.85 -12.69
C LYS A 62 15.71 -0.61 -12.26
N VAL A 63 14.72 -1.01 -11.46
CA VAL A 63 14.55 -2.42 -11.04
C VAL A 63 14.38 -3.32 -12.27
N ARG A 64 13.53 -2.93 -13.22
CA ARG A 64 13.34 -3.67 -14.47
C ARG A 64 14.64 -3.80 -15.27
N LEU A 65 15.35 -2.69 -15.49
CA LEU A 65 16.63 -2.70 -16.22
C LEU A 65 17.69 -3.55 -15.52
N CYS A 66 17.70 -3.55 -14.18
CA CYS A 66 18.58 -4.38 -13.37
C CYS A 66 18.27 -5.87 -13.58
N VAL A 67 17.01 -6.27 -13.40
CA VAL A 67 16.51 -7.62 -13.58
C VAL A 67 16.82 -8.13 -14.99
N GLU A 68 16.57 -7.33 -16.03
CA GLU A 68 16.90 -7.68 -17.42
C GLU A 68 18.42 -7.87 -17.63
N THR A 69 19.26 -7.04 -16.99
CA THR A 69 20.71 -7.15 -17.11
C THR A 69 21.24 -8.39 -16.37
N MET A 70 20.73 -8.67 -15.17
CA MET A 70 21.06 -9.86 -14.39
C MET A 70 20.62 -11.13 -15.11
N ALA A 71 19.41 -11.16 -15.67
CA ALA A 71 18.92 -12.27 -16.48
C ALA A 71 19.81 -12.54 -17.70
N LYS A 72 20.28 -11.48 -18.39
CA LYS A 72 21.24 -11.63 -19.50
C LYS A 72 22.57 -12.25 -19.07
N TYR A 73 23.09 -11.90 -17.89
CA TYR A 73 24.30 -12.54 -17.37
C TYR A 73 24.08 -14.03 -17.11
N LEU A 74 22.95 -14.40 -16.52
CA LEU A 74 22.59 -15.81 -16.31
C LEU A 74 22.36 -16.55 -17.64
N ASP A 75 21.69 -15.92 -18.62
CA ASP A 75 21.43 -16.49 -19.94
C ASP A 75 22.74 -16.79 -20.69
N ASN A 76 23.72 -15.87 -20.66
CA ASN A 76 25.03 -16.08 -21.29
C ASN A 76 25.76 -17.29 -20.68
N ILE A 77 25.69 -17.47 -19.37
CA ILE A 77 26.29 -18.62 -18.67
C ILE A 77 25.54 -19.91 -19.02
N CYS A 78 24.21 -19.84 -19.14
CA CYS A 78 23.37 -20.99 -19.48
C CYS A 78 23.52 -21.45 -20.94
N LEU A 79 23.79 -20.52 -21.86
CA LEU A 79 24.00 -20.79 -23.29
C LEU A 79 25.42 -21.27 -23.59
N HIS A 80 26.42 -20.75 -22.87
CA HIS A 80 27.83 -21.05 -23.08
C HIS A 80 28.50 -21.53 -21.78
N PRO A 81 28.14 -22.73 -21.28
CA PRO A 81 28.60 -23.19 -19.96
C PRO A 81 30.11 -23.39 -19.89
N GLU A 82 30.78 -23.80 -20.97
CA GLU A 82 32.23 -24.05 -21.00
C GLU A 82 33.07 -22.77 -21.04
N GLU A 83 32.47 -21.61 -21.31
CA GLU A 83 33.20 -20.38 -21.55
C GLU A 83 33.43 -19.57 -20.26
N GLU A 84 34.64 -19.65 -19.71
CA GLU A 84 35.00 -19.01 -18.42
C GLU A 84 34.82 -17.48 -18.40
N LYS A 85 34.87 -16.82 -19.57
CA LYS A 85 34.73 -15.36 -19.68
C LYS A 85 33.38 -14.88 -19.16
N TYR A 86 32.31 -15.69 -19.30
CA TYR A 86 30.98 -15.34 -18.84
C TYR A 86 30.76 -15.65 -17.35
N ARG A 87 31.66 -16.42 -16.74
CA ARG A 87 31.64 -16.74 -15.30
C ARG A 87 32.28 -15.65 -14.44
N LYS A 88 32.83 -14.59 -15.05
CA LYS A 88 33.53 -13.50 -14.37
C LYS A 88 32.85 -12.18 -14.71
N ILE A 89 32.36 -11.45 -13.71
CA ILE A 89 31.74 -10.13 -13.87
C ILE A 89 32.58 -9.10 -13.11
N LYS A 90 33.10 -8.10 -13.83
CA LYS A 90 33.90 -7.01 -13.25
C LYS A 90 33.00 -6.01 -12.52
N LEU A 91 33.23 -5.78 -11.22
CA LEU A 91 32.40 -4.86 -10.42
C LEU A 91 32.55 -3.40 -10.87
N GLN A 92 33.72 -3.02 -11.41
CA GLN A 92 34.01 -1.68 -11.92
C GLN A 92 33.41 -1.41 -13.31
N ASN A 93 32.72 -2.38 -13.91
CA ASN A 93 32.05 -2.16 -15.20
C ASN A 93 30.94 -1.11 -15.03
N LYS A 94 30.94 -0.07 -15.88
CA LYS A 94 29.91 0.99 -15.85
C LYS A 94 28.48 0.44 -15.88
N VAL A 95 28.21 -0.58 -16.70
CA VAL A 95 26.89 -1.20 -16.79
C VAL A 95 26.50 -1.88 -15.48
N PHE A 96 27.46 -2.55 -14.83
CA PHE A 96 27.24 -3.19 -13.54
C PHE A 96 27.00 -2.15 -12.44
N GLN A 97 27.82 -1.10 -12.38
CA GLN A 97 27.70 -0.06 -11.35
C GLN A 97 26.38 0.72 -11.48
N GLU A 98 26.03 1.15 -12.68
CA GLU A 98 24.85 1.99 -12.92
C GLU A 98 23.53 1.23 -12.79
N ARG A 99 23.50 -0.07 -13.14
CA ARG A 99 22.26 -0.85 -13.19
C ARG A 99 22.08 -1.84 -12.06
N ILE A 100 23.16 -2.38 -11.49
CA ILE A 100 23.11 -3.50 -10.55
C ILE A 100 23.59 -3.07 -9.16
N SER A 101 24.78 -2.49 -9.07
CA SER A 101 25.39 -2.11 -7.79
C SER A 101 24.60 -1.03 -7.04
N CYS A 102 23.83 -0.20 -7.76
CA CYS A 102 23.03 0.87 -7.18
C CYS A 102 21.73 0.40 -6.50
N LEU A 103 21.36 -0.89 -6.64
CA LEU A 103 20.11 -1.44 -6.10
C LEU A 103 20.37 -2.37 -4.91
N GLU A 104 19.49 -2.29 -3.91
CA GLU A 104 19.54 -3.16 -2.74
C GLU A 104 19.18 -4.61 -3.12
N GLY A 105 19.85 -5.59 -2.52
CA GLY A 105 19.58 -7.03 -2.69
C GLY A 105 20.29 -7.71 -3.88
N THR A 106 20.85 -6.95 -4.83
CA THR A 106 21.48 -7.52 -6.05
C THR A 106 22.75 -8.32 -5.75
N HIS A 107 23.62 -7.82 -4.88
CA HIS A 107 24.83 -8.54 -4.46
C HIS A 107 24.50 -9.85 -3.72
N ARG A 108 23.45 -9.85 -2.88
CA ARG A 108 23.00 -11.04 -2.18
C ARG A 108 22.41 -12.08 -3.14
N PHE A 109 21.73 -11.64 -4.19
CA PHE A 109 21.27 -12.54 -5.25
C PHE A 109 22.44 -13.23 -5.92
N PHE A 110 23.48 -12.49 -6.34
CA PHE A 110 24.66 -13.11 -6.97
C PHE A 110 25.33 -14.12 -6.03
N GLN A 111 25.46 -13.80 -4.75
CA GLN A 111 25.97 -14.74 -3.74
C GLN A 111 25.09 -15.99 -3.60
N ALA A 112 23.78 -15.83 -3.52
CA ALA A 112 22.82 -16.93 -3.44
C ALA A 112 22.86 -17.87 -4.66
N VAL A 113 23.13 -17.30 -5.84
CA VAL A 113 23.29 -18.04 -7.10
C VAL A 113 24.66 -18.75 -7.19
N GLY A 114 25.61 -18.40 -6.33
CA GLY A 114 26.93 -19.04 -6.25
C GLY A 114 28.10 -18.21 -6.80
N PHE A 115 27.92 -16.90 -6.97
CA PHE A 115 29.03 -15.99 -7.27
C PHE A 115 29.73 -15.56 -5.99
N GLU A 116 31.06 -15.51 -6.03
CA GLU A 116 31.89 -14.98 -4.96
C GLU A 116 32.62 -13.73 -5.39
N THR A 117 32.74 -12.76 -4.49
CA THR A 117 33.57 -11.59 -4.71
C THR A 117 35.04 -11.96 -4.49
N LYS A 118 35.86 -11.84 -5.54
CA LYS A 118 37.32 -12.07 -5.49
C LYS A 118 38.05 -10.83 -5.99
N ALA A 119 39.05 -10.38 -5.25
CA ALA A 119 39.97 -9.34 -5.68
C ALA A 119 41.09 -9.99 -6.51
N LEU A 120 41.13 -9.68 -7.80
CA LEU A 120 42.18 -10.13 -8.72
C LEU A 120 43.17 -8.98 -8.98
N PRO A 121 44.48 -9.26 -9.03
CA PRO A 121 45.48 -8.25 -9.35
C PRO A 121 45.35 -7.79 -10.82
N LEU A 122 45.42 -6.47 -11.04
CA LEU A 122 45.20 -5.83 -12.34
C LEU A 122 46.17 -6.27 -13.43
N ASN A 123 47.38 -6.71 -13.07
CA ASN A 123 48.39 -7.30 -13.94
C ASN A 123 49.39 -8.10 -13.09
N ALA A 124 49.92 -9.20 -13.61
CA ALA A 124 50.93 -10.03 -12.92
C ALA A 124 52.30 -9.31 -12.68
N VAL A 125 52.44 -8.02 -13.02
CA VAL A 125 53.73 -7.31 -13.06
C VAL A 125 53.73 -5.97 -12.30
N ALA A 126 52.60 -5.44 -11.85
CA ALA A 126 52.58 -4.19 -11.07
C ALA A 126 51.56 -4.23 -9.93
N ALA A 127 52.07 -4.17 -8.70
CA ALA A 127 51.33 -4.29 -7.45
C ALA A 127 50.61 -2.99 -7.03
N GLU A 128 49.99 -2.28 -7.97
CA GLU A 128 49.18 -1.09 -7.64
C GLU A 128 47.82 -1.16 -8.33
N GLY A 129 46.93 -1.97 -7.74
CA GLY A 129 45.53 -2.04 -8.09
C GLY A 129 44.94 -3.44 -7.95
N THR A 130 43.99 -3.61 -7.03
CA THR A 130 43.13 -4.78 -6.93
C THR A 130 41.81 -4.48 -7.63
N GLU A 131 41.41 -5.32 -8.58
CA GLU A 131 40.07 -5.25 -9.18
C GLU A 131 39.17 -6.34 -8.62
N GLU A 132 37.97 -5.96 -8.24
CA GLU A 132 36.98 -6.89 -7.71
C GLU A 132 36.16 -7.52 -8.84
N TYR A 133 36.05 -8.84 -8.83
CA TYR A 133 35.23 -9.61 -9.74
C TYR A 133 34.24 -10.49 -8.97
N LEU A 134 33.00 -10.60 -9.46
CA LEU A 134 32.08 -11.68 -9.11
C LEU A 134 32.44 -12.87 -9.98
N VAL A 135 32.93 -13.94 -9.36
CA VAL A 135 33.34 -15.18 -10.03
C VAL A 135 32.39 -16.30 -9.62
N LEU A 136 31.76 -16.93 -10.61
CA LEU A 136 30.92 -18.10 -10.40
C LEU A 136 31.80 -19.34 -10.14
N GLN A 137 31.56 -20.06 -9.05
CA GLN A 137 32.35 -21.26 -8.72
C GLN A 137 32.20 -22.39 -9.75
N GLU A 138 33.25 -23.23 -9.88
CA GLU A 138 33.36 -24.30 -10.90
C GLU A 138 32.32 -25.42 -10.78
N GLU A 139 31.58 -25.50 -9.68
CA GLU A 139 30.48 -26.45 -9.49
C GLU A 139 29.20 -26.05 -10.25
N ALA A 140 29.16 -24.84 -10.83
CA ALA A 140 28.02 -24.29 -11.54
C ALA A 140 27.52 -25.01 -12.81
N PRO A 141 28.32 -25.71 -13.64
CA PRO A 141 27.76 -26.42 -14.80
C PRO A 141 26.81 -27.56 -14.37
N ARG A 142 26.93 -28.09 -13.15
CA ARG A 142 25.94 -29.03 -12.59
C ARG A 142 24.66 -28.35 -12.10
N ARG A 143 24.71 -27.05 -11.80
CA ARG A 143 23.60 -26.21 -11.30
C ARG A 143 22.94 -25.36 -12.41
N LEU A 144 23.19 -25.66 -13.68
CA LEU A 144 22.58 -24.96 -14.83
C LEU A 144 21.06 -24.88 -14.74
N GLN A 145 20.40 -25.93 -14.25
CA GLN A 145 18.95 -25.93 -14.04
C GLN A 145 18.54 -24.90 -12.96
N GLU A 146 19.26 -24.85 -11.84
CA GLU A 146 18.99 -23.88 -10.77
C GLU A 146 19.23 -22.43 -11.24
N LEU A 147 20.21 -22.19 -12.12
CA LEU A 147 20.44 -20.88 -12.74
C LEU A 147 19.25 -20.47 -13.64
N ARG A 148 18.70 -21.42 -14.41
CA ARG A 148 17.51 -21.20 -15.23
C ARG A 148 16.29 -20.90 -14.36
N ASP A 149 16.09 -21.67 -13.29
CA ASP A 149 14.98 -21.48 -12.37
C ASP A 149 15.11 -20.15 -11.60
N ALA A 150 16.33 -19.76 -11.21
CA ALA A 150 16.60 -18.47 -10.58
C ALA A 150 16.32 -17.30 -11.54
N ARG A 151 16.69 -17.46 -12.81
CA ARG A 151 16.42 -16.49 -13.88
C ARG A 151 14.93 -16.34 -14.16
N GLU A 152 14.19 -17.44 -14.23
CA GLU A 152 12.73 -17.41 -14.39
C GLU A 152 12.06 -16.73 -13.21
N ARG A 153 12.42 -17.11 -11.97
CA ARG A 153 11.92 -16.47 -10.74
C ARG A 153 12.24 -14.97 -10.69
N LEU A 154 13.42 -14.55 -11.13
CA LEU A 154 13.81 -13.14 -11.15
C LEU A 154 12.91 -12.30 -12.07
N LEU A 155 12.55 -12.86 -13.24
CA LEU A 155 11.71 -12.21 -14.24
C LEU A 155 10.23 -12.22 -13.90
N SER A 156 9.73 -13.29 -13.27
CA SER A 156 8.32 -13.45 -12.91
C SER A 156 7.95 -12.86 -11.55
N ALA A 157 8.93 -12.47 -10.74
CA ALA A 157 8.67 -11.98 -9.38
C ALA A 157 7.99 -10.61 -9.36
N GLU A 158 7.05 -10.47 -8.42
CA GLU A 158 6.38 -9.22 -8.12
C GLU A 158 6.87 -8.63 -6.79
N PRO A 159 6.84 -7.29 -6.65
CA PRO A 159 7.20 -6.63 -5.40
C PRO A 159 6.26 -7.03 -4.27
N MET A 160 6.84 -7.29 -3.09
CA MET A 160 6.05 -7.68 -1.93
C MET A 160 5.29 -6.47 -1.38
N ARG A 161 3.97 -6.49 -1.54
CA ARG A 161 3.10 -5.41 -1.04
C ARG A 161 2.38 -5.88 0.21
N ALA A 162 2.71 -5.27 1.35
CA ALA A 162 1.91 -5.46 2.55
C ALA A 162 0.46 -5.00 2.29
N GLN A 163 -0.50 -5.86 2.62
CA GLN A 163 -1.92 -5.61 2.37
C GLN A 163 -2.47 -4.71 3.48
N LEU A 164 -3.25 -3.70 3.12
CA LEU A 164 -3.90 -2.84 4.11
C LEU A 164 -4.92 -3.68 4.88
N GLN A 165 -4.81 -3.67 6.20
CA GLN A 165 -5.82 -4.31 7.03
C GLN A 165 -7.02 -3.36 7.17
N ARG A 166 -8.19 -3.81 6.72
CA ARG A 166 -9.43 -3.00 6.75
C ARG A 166 -9.97 -2.74 8.16
N GLN A 167 -9.56 -3.58 9.12
CA GLN A 167 -9.97 -3.55 10.53
C GLN A 167 -11.48 -3.32 10.70
N PRO A 168 -12.33 -4.28 10.24
CA PRO A 168 -13.77 -4.15 10.36
C PRO A 168 -14.14 -4.00 11.83
N LEU A 169 -14.67 -2.84 12.19
CA LEU A 169 -15.23 -2.56 13.50
C LEU A 169 -16.73 -2.37 13.34
N LEU A 170 -17.52 -3.12 14.08
CA LEU A 170 -18.96 -2.99 14.08
C LEU A 170 -19.38 -2.21 15.31
N PHE A 171 -20.16 -1.16 15.12
CA PHE A 171 -20.70 -0.36 16.20
C PHE A 171 -22.20 -0.55 16.34
N ARG A 172 -22.67 -0.64 17.59
CA ARG A 172 -24.09 -0.66 17.91
C ARG A 172 -24.69 0.75 17.82
N PRO A 173 -25.93 0.89 17.34
CA PRO A 173 -26.64 2.15 17.39
C PRO A 173 -26.78 2.62 18.85
N SER A 174 -26.17 3.76 19.18
CA SER A 174 -26.32 4.41 20.49
C SER A 174 -27.29 5.57 20.38
N ALA A 175 -28.35 5.57 21.21
CA ALA A 175 -29.31 6.67 21.30
C ALA A 175 -28.68 7.96 21.88
N ALA A 176 -27.52 7.86 22.54
CA ALA A 176 -26.81 9.02 23.10
C ALA A 176 -26.25 9.95 22.01
N ALA A 177 -25.89 9.41 20.84
CA ALA A 177 -25.32 10.19 19.73
C ALA A 177 -26.29 11.19 19.10
N ALA A 178 -27.61 11.05 19.32
CA ALA A 178 -28.63 11.97 18.82
C ALA A 178 -28.98 13.09 19.80
N ARG A 179 -28.48 13.03 21.04
CA ARG A 179 -28.85 13.95 22.11
C ARG A 179 -27.83 15.10 22.21
N PHE A 180 -28.00 16.10 21.36
CA PHE A 180 -27.22 17.33 21.40
C PHE A 180 -27.95 18.40 22.23
N GLN A 181 -27.55 18.59 23.49
CA GLN A 181 -27.97 19.74 24.29
C GLN A 181 -26.81 20.74 24.32
N LEU A 182 -26.91 21.81 23.53
CA LEU A 182 -25.92 22.87 23.47
C LEU A 182 -26.43 24.10 24.26
N PRO A 183 -25.56 24.78 25.03
CA PRO A 183 -25.92 26.02 25.71
C PRO A 183 -26.38 27.11 24.73
N PRO A 184 -27.27 28.03 25.15
CA PRO A 184 -27.75 29.12 24.29
C PRO A 184 -26.63 30.05 23.79
N ASP A 185 -25.58 30.24 24.58
CA ASP A 185 -24.41 31.05 24.21
C ASP A 185 -23.66 30.51 22.98
N PHE A 186 -23.78 29.20 22.67
CA PHE A 186 -23.23 28.60 21.45
C PHE A 186 -23.82 29.24 20.18
N PHE A 187 -25.06 29.71 20.24
CA PHE A 187 -25.74 30.36 19.13
C PHE A 187 -25.43 31.87 19.07
N SER A 188 -24.70 32.41 20.05
CA SER A 188 -24.30 33.80 20.09
C SER A 188 -22.94 34.00 19.41
N LEU A 189 -22.91 34.81 18.36
CA LEU A 189 -21.69 35.11 17.62
C LEU A 189 -20.82 36.10 18.41
N THR A 190 -19.58 35.71 18.68
CA THR A 190 -18.61 36.60 19.30
C THR A 190 -18.04 37.61 18.29
N ALA A 191 -17.58 38.77 18.78
CA ALA A 191 -16.96 39.78 17.93
C ALA A 191 -15.71 39.29 17.19
N GLN A 192 -15.00 38.28 17.74
CA GLN A 192 -13.85 37.65 17.09
C GLN A 192 -14.26 36.75 15.93
N GLU A 193 -15.34 35.97 16.08
CA GLU A 193 -15.89 35.14 15.00
C GLU A 193 -16.40 35.99 13.84
N LEU A 194 -17.07 37.11 14.13
CA LEU A 194 -17.53 38.04 13.11
C LEU A 194 -16.37 38.65 12.31
N ARG A 195 -15.29 39.06 12.99
CA ARG A 195 -14.07 39.56 12.32
C ARG A 195 -13.39 38.48 11.47
N ARG A 196 -13.36 37.23 11.96
CA ARG A 196 -12.81 36.09 11.21
C ARG A 196 -13.65 35.80 9.96
N GLU A 197 -14.97 35.82 10.08
CA GLU A 197 -15.88 35.64 8.95
C GLU A 197 -15.70 36.73 7.90
N GLN A 198 -15.59 37.99 8.31
CA GLN A 198 -15.33 39.12 7.41
C GLN A 198 -14.00 38.94 6.66
N ARG A 199 -12.94 38.51 7.35
CA ARG A 199 -11.65 38.22 6.73
C ARG A 199 -11.75 37.07 5.72
N LEU A 200 -12.40 35.96 6.09
CA LEU A 200 -12.58 34.81 5.19
C LEU A 200 -13.41 35.18 3.96
N ARG A 201 -14.46 36.01 4.13
CA ARG A 201 -15.23 36.56 3.00
C ARG A 201 -14.37 37.44 2.09
N ALA A 202 -13.55 38.32 2.65
CA ALA A 202 -12.65 39.16 1.88
C ALA A 202 -11.63 38.32 1.07
N GLU A 203 -11.01 37.33 1.71
CA GLU A 203 -10.08 36.39 1.05
C GLU A 203 -10.80 35.54 -0.02
N ALA A 204 -12.05 35.13 0.21
CA ALA A 204 -12.83 34.38 -0.77
C ALA A 204 -13.19 35.23 -2.00
N VAL A 205 -13.57 36.49 -1.79
CA VAL A 205 -13.85 37.43 -2.89
C VAL A 205 -12.58 37.70 -3.70
N GLU A 206 -11.43 37.90 -3.04
CA GLU A 206 -10.13 38.06 -3.70
C GLU A 206 -9.77 36.81 -4.52
N ARG A 207 -9.94 35.61 -3.96
CA ARG A 207 -9.71 34.34 -4.67
C ARG A 207 -10.64 34.12 -5.84
N ALA A 208 -11.89 34.56 -5.75
CA ALA A 208 -12.87 34.46 -6.83
C ALA A 208 -12.61 35.50 -7.93
N ALA A 209 -12.10 36.68 -7.58
CA ALA A 209 -11.75 37.74 -8.52
C ALA A 209 -10.44 37.46 -9.27
N ALA A 210 -9.53 36.67 -8.70
CA ALA A 210 -8.28 36.28 -9.36
C ALA A 210 -8.53 35.32 -10.55
N LEU A 211 -8.06 35.69 -11.74
CA LEU A 211 -8.14 34.84 -12.92
C LEU A 211 -7.28 33.57 -12.75
N ARG A 212 -7.93 32.45 -12.45
CA ARG A 212 -7.27 31.14 -12.41
C ARG A 212 -7.09 30.60 -13.82
N THR A 213 -5.85 30.38 -14.22
CA THR A 213 -5.53 29.66 -15.45
C THR A 213 -5.97 28.20 -15.33
N ARG A 214 -6.25 27.55 -16.47
CA ARG A 214 -6.58 26.12 -16.53
C ARG A 214 -5.54 25.26 -15.80
N ALA A 215 -4.26 25.58 -15.97
CA ALA A 215 -3.15 24.91 -15.30
C ALA A 215 -3.19 25.04 -13.76
N MET A 216 -3.65 26.19 -13.22
CA MET A 216 -3.80 26.35 -11.78
C MET A 216 -4.93 25.49 -11.22
N ARG A 217 -6.07 25.38 -11.94
CA ARG A 217 -7.21 24.55 -11.52
C ARG A 217 -6.85 23.07 -11.51
N GLU A 218 -6.25 22.58 -12.60
CA GLU A 218 -5.83 21.18 -12.71
C GLU A 218 -4.79 20.82 -11.63
N LYS A 219 -3.84 21.72 -11.34
CA LYS A 219 -2.84 21.51 -10.28
C LYS A 219 -3.45 21.48 -8.88
N GLU A 220 -4.46 22.29 -8.60
CA GLU A 220 -5.15 22.34 -7.31
C GLU A 220 -6.03 21.10 -7.10
N GLU A 221 -6.75 20.67 -8.12
CA GLU A 221 -7.53 19.42 -8.12
C GLU A 221 -6.63 18.19 -7.91
N GLN A 222 -5.51 18.12 -8.63
CA GLN A 222 -4.49 17.09 -8.42
C GLN A 222 -3.92 17.11 -7.00
N ARG A 223 -3.82 18.29 -6.38
CA ARG A 223 -3.34 18.42 -5.00
C ARG A 223 -4.38 17.93 -4.00
N GLU A 224 -5.65 18.24 -4.20
CA GLU A 224 -6.74 17.75 -3.34
C GLU A 224 -6.90 16.22 -3.47
N LEU A 225 -6.83 15.66 -4.69
CA LEU A 225 -6.85 14.20 -4.91
C LEU A 225 -5.66 13.45 -4.28
N ARG A 226 -4.55 14.15 -4.02
CA ARG A 226 -3.32 13.62 -3.38
C ARG A 226 -3.22 13.98 -1.90
N LYS A 227 -4.18 14.73 -1.37
CA LYS A 227 -4.15 15.25 0.01
C LYS A 227 -4.25 14.14 1.04
N TYR A 228 -5.00 13.10 0.71
CA TYR A 228 -5.25 11.97 1.60
C TYR A 228 -4.82 10.66 0.93
N ASN A 229 -4.08 9.84 1.67
CA ASN A 229 -3.65 8.51 1.22
C ASN A 229 -4.62 7.40 1.66
N TYR A 230 -5.37 7.65 2.74
CA TYR A 230 -6.30 6.71 3.35
C TYR A 230 -7.63 7.40 3.58
N THR A 231 -8.70 6.61 3.60
CA THR A 231 -10.05 7.05 3.96
C THR A 231 -10.70 6.10 4.95
N LEU A 232 -11.52 6.64 5.83
CA LEU A 232 -12.34 5.88 6.78
C LEU A 232 -13.78 5.85 6.28
N LEU A 233 -14.28 4.66 5.93
CA LEU A 233 -15.65 4.51 5.46
C LEU A 233 -16.48 3.84 6.56
N ARG A 234 -17.64 4.42 6.83
CA ARG A 234 -18.65 3.88 7.74
C ARG A 234 -19.89 3.54 6.94
N VAL A 235 -20.37 2.31 7.02
CA VAL A 235 -21.59 1.86 6.35
C VAL A 235 -22.63 1.60 7.42
N ARG A 236 -23.72 2.37 7.41
CA ARG A 236 -24.87 2.20 8.27
C ARG A 236 -25.83 1.21 7.61
N PHE A 237 -26.22 0.20 8.37
CA PHE A 237 -27.19 -0.80 7.96
C PHE A 237 -28.62 -0.38 8.35
N PRO A 238 -29.66 -0.93 7.71
CA PRO A 238 -31.06 -0.67 8.05
C PRO A 238 -31.41 -0.98 9.51
N ASP A 239 -30.74 -1.95 10.12
CA ASP A 239 -30.87 -2.33 11.53
C ASP A 239 -30.17 -1.34 12.51
N GLY A 240 -29.55 -0.29 11.98
CA GLY A 240 -28.90 0.77 12.74
C GLY A 240 -27.44 0.50 13.09
N TYR A 241 -26.90 -0.68 12.78
CA TYR A 241 -25.48 -0.98 13.00
C TYR A 241 -24.60 -0.18 12.04
N ILE A 242 -23.38 0.13 12.47
CA ILE A 242 -22.40 0.85 11.65
C ILE A 242 -21.14 0.01 11.52
N LEU A 243 -20.82 -0.42 10.29
CA LEU A 243 -19.57 -1.08 9.96
C LEU A 243 -18.54 -0.04 9.54
N GLN A 244 -17.41 0.01 10.23
CA GLN A 244 -16.29 0.89 9.91
C GLN A 244 -15.16 0.08 9.27
N GLY A 245 -14.55 0.63 8.22
CA GLY A 245 -13.36 0.07 7.58
C GLY A 245 -12.40 1.16 7.09
N THR A 246 -11.11 0.85 7.13
CA THR A 246 -10.04 1.71 6.58
C THR A 246 -9.63 1.26 5.18
N PHE A 247 -9.62 2.19 4.24
CA PHE A 247 -9.35 1.96 2.81
C PHE A 247 -8.27 2.93 2.30
N TYR A 248 -7.68 2.64 1.13
CA TYR A 248 -6.87 3.65 0.44
C TYR A 248 -7.78 4.64 -0.28
N ALA A 249 -7.40 5.92 -0.30
CA ALA A 249 -8.20 6.94 -0.98
C ALA A 249 -8.36 6.71 -2.50
N ARG A 250 -7.50 5.88 -3.10
CA ARG A 250 -7.51 5.54 -4.53
C ARG A 250 -8.01 4.13 -4.84
N GLU A 251 -8.54 3.42 -3.85
CA GLU A 251 -9.22 2.16 -4.11
C GLU A 251 -10.56 2.41 -4.82
N SER A 252 -10.98 1.43 -5.62
CA SER A 252 -12.24 1.45 -6.33
C SER A 252 -13.42 1.18 -5.40
N VAL A 253 -14.58 1.73 -5.73
CA VAL A 253 -15.82 1.49 -4.96
C VAL A 253 -16.20 0.00 -4.93
N SER A 254 -15.83 -0.79 -5.93
CA SER A 254 -16.00 -2.26 -5.93
C SER A 254 -15.37 -2.96 -4.71
N VAL A 255 -14.28 -2.41 -4.17
CA VAL A 255 -13.62 -2.92 -2.96
C VAL A 255 -14.51 -2.72 -1.73
N LEU A 256 -15.27 -1.63 -1.67
CA LEU A 256 -16.25 -1.40 -0.61
C LEU A 256 -17.43 -2.35 -0.74
N TYR A 257 -17.96 -2.56 -1.96
CA TYR A 257 -19.05 -3.52 -2.17
C TYR A 257 -18.65 -4.94 -1.76
N SER A 258 -17.44 -5.39 -2.11
CA SER A 258 -16.93 -6.70 -1.66
C SER A 258 -16.76 -6.76 -0.14
N PHE A 259 -16.23 -5.71 0.50
CA PHE A 259 -16.11 -5.63 1.96
C PHE A 259 -17.47 -5.71 2.68
N VAL A 260 -18.49 -5.03 2.15
CA VAL A 260 -19.84 -5.10 2.70
C VAL A 260 -20.44 -6.49 2.48
N ARG A 261 -20.28 -7.08 1.29
CA ARG A 261 -20.72 -8.47 0.99
C ARG A 261 -20.12 -9.48 1.98
N GLU A 262 -18.82 -9.38 2.27
CA GLU A 262 -18.15 -10.25 3.25
C GLU A 262 -18.72 -10.13 4.67
N ALA A 263 -19.34 -8.99 5.01
CA ALA A 263 -19.96 -8.76 6.31
C ALA A 263 -21.43 -9.21 6.39
N LEU A 264 -22.09 -9.39 5.24
CA LEU A 264 -23.46 -9.87 5.14
C LEU A 264 -23.53 -11.38 5.40
N ARG A 265 -24.68 -11.84 5.88
CA ARG A 265 -25.00 -13.27 5.99
C ARG A 265 -25.27 -13.87 4.61
N ASP A 266 -25.98 -13.12 3.78
CA ASP A 266 -26.35 -13.48 2.42
C ASP A 266 -25.56 -12.64 1.41
N ASP A 267 -24.39 -13.13 1.02
CA ASP A 267 -23.46 -12.45 0.11
C ASP A 267 -24.03 -12.26 -1.31
N TRP A 268 -25.14 -12.93 -1.64
CA TRP A 268 -25.79 -12.93 -2.96
C TRP A 268 -26.87 -11.85 -3.13
N LEU A 269 -27.28 -11.18 -2.04
CA LEU A 269 -28.35 -10.18 -2.10
C LEU A 269 -27.85 -8.88 -2.78
N PRO A 270 -28.55 -8.37 -3.81
CA PRO A 270 -28.23 -7.06 -4.36
C PRO A 270 -28.56 -5.97 -3.34
N PHE A 271 -27.61 -5.06 -3.12
CA PHE A 271 -27.79 -3.90 -2.27
C PHE A 271 -27.17 -2.68 -2.93
N GLU A 272 -27.69 -1.51 -2.56
CA GLU A 272 -27.17 -0.22 -3.01
C GLU A 272 -26.50 0.50 -1.83
N LEU A 273 -25.44 1.25 -2.14
CA LEU A 273 -24.78 2.12 -1.19
C LEU A 273 -25.07 3.58 -1.54
N LEU A 274 -25.68 4.28 -0.60
CA LEU A 274 -26.00 5.69 -0.70
C LEU A 274 -24.87 6.51 -0.07
N GLY A 275 -24.29 7.36 -0.90
CA GLY A 275 -23.30 8.39 -0.57
C GLY A 275 -23.80 9.42 0.45
N PRO A 276 -22.88 10.24 0.99
CA PRO A 276 -23.26 11.41 1.78
C PRO A 276 -24.16 12.32 0.92
N GLY A 277 -25.37 12.61 1.40
CA GLY A 277 -26.39 13.36 0.65
C GLY A 277 -27.41 12.51 -0.12
N GLY A 278 -27.38 11.17 0.02
CA GLY A 278 -28.37 10.27 -0.58
C GLY A 278 -28.12 9.95 -2.07
N VAL A 279 -26.94 10.29 -2.59
CA VAL A 279 -26.55 10.00 -3.96
C VAL A 279 -26.15 8.53 -4.08
N LYS A 280 -26.78 7.78 -4.98
CA LYS A 280 -26.43 6.37 -5.24
C LYS A 280 -25.03 6.25 -5.83
N LEU A 281 -24.22 5.33 -5.31
CA LEU A 281 -22.91 4.99 -5.88
C LEU A 281 -23.13 4.04 -7.07
N THR A 282 -23.29 4.59 -8.27
CA THR A 282 -23.58 3.84 -9.50
C THR A 282 -22.34 3.25 -10.18
N ASP A 283 -21.19 3.91 -10.06
CA ASP A 283 -19.96 3.47 -10.73
C ASP A 283 -19.02 2.80 -9.72
N GLU A 284 -18.85 1.49 -9.87
CA GLU A 284 -18.00 0.68 -9.00
C GLU A 284 -16.49 0.85 -9.29
N ASN A 285 -16.13 1.40 -10.46
CA ASN A 285 -14.74 1.52 -10.88
C ASN A 285 -14.08 2.84 -10.45
N LEU A 286 -14.87 3.84 -10.07
CA LEU A 286 -14.36 5.12 -9.59
C LEU A 286 -13.60 4.97 -8.27
N ALA A 287 -12.62 5.83 -8.07
CA ALA A 287 -11.86 5.86 -6.84
C ALA A 287 -12.58 6.64 -5.73
N PHE A 288 -12.36 6.27 -4.46
CA PHE A 288 -13.03 6.95 -3.33
C PHE A 288 -12.76 8.47 -3.27
N ASN A 289 -11.58 8.92 -3.65
CA ASN A 289 -11.23 10.34 -3.72
C ASN A 289 -11.97 11.10 -4.83
N GLU A 290 -12.31 10.44 -5.93
CA GLU A 290 -13.11 10.98 -7.03
C GLU A 290 -14.59 11.06 -6.63
N CYS A 291 -15.07 10.09 -5.85
CA CYS A 291 -16.43 10.10 -5.29
C CYS A 291 -16.61 11.05 -4.09
N GLY A 292 -15.56 11.77 -3.66
CA GLY A 292 -15.63 12.66 -2.49
C GLY A 292 -15.80 11.92 -1.15
N LEU A 293 -15.50 10.61 -1.10
CA LEU A 293 -15.64 9.78 0.09
C LEU A 293 -14.40 9.86 1.02
N VAL A 294 -13.77 11.02 1.09
CA VAL A 294 -12.47 11.25 1.74
C VAL A 294 -12.54 12.55 2.55
N PRO A 295 -11.91 12.63 3.76
CA PRO A 295 -11.11 11.59 4.44
C PRO A 295 -11.95 10.61 5.28
N SER A 296 -13.22 10.92 5.49
CA SER A 296 -14.17 10.06 6.18
C SER A 296 -15.55 10.25 5.57
N ALA A 297 -16.27 9.15 5.33
CA ALA A 297 -17.64 9.21 4.81
C ALA A 297 -18.55 8.21 5.53
N LEU A 298 -19.81 8.61 5.73
CA LEU A 298 -20.88 7.75 6.20
C LEU A 298 -21.78 7.43 5.01
N LEU A 299 -21.95 6.14 4.76
CA LEU A 299 -22.75 5.57 3.69
C LEU A 299 -23.93 4.84 4.31
N LEU A 300 -25.07 4.83 3.61
CA LEU A 300 -26.24 4.08 4.02
C LEU A 300 -26.43 2.91 3.07
N LEU A 301 -26.57 1.71 3.62
CA LEU A 301 -26.95 0.52 2.87
C LEU A 301 -28.48 0.50 2.73
N SER A 302 -28.95 0.36 1.50
CA SER A 302 -30.36 0.15 1.19
C SER A 302 -30.55 -1.10 0.34
N TRP A 303 -31.61 -1.84 0.63
CA TRP A 303 -32.11 -2.91 -0.24
C TRP A 303 -33.34 -2.42 -0.99
N ASP A 304 -33.62 -3.07 -2.11
CA ASP A 304 -34.95 -2.94 -2.71
C ASP A 304 -35.99 -3.47 -1.71
N ALA A 305 -37.10 -2.74 -1.59
CA ALA A 305 -38.15 -3.01 -0.60
C ALA A 305 -38.74 -4.43 -0.68
N ALA A 306 -38.55 -5.14 -1.79
CA ALA A 306 -38.96 -6.53 -1.95
C ALA A 306 -38.03 -7.56 -1.27
N LEU A 307 -36.83 -7.14 -0.88
CA LEU A 307 -35.75 -7.99 -0.35
C LEU A 307 -35.43 -7.71 1.11
N GLU A 308 -36.25 -6.91 1.80
CA GLU A 308 -36.08 -6.65 3.24
C GLU A 308 -36.14 -7.98 4.02
N GLN A 309 -34.99 -8.40 4.55
CA GLN A 309 -34.91 -9.59 5.38
C GLN A 309 -35.45 -9.31 6.78
N GLN A 310 -36.21 -10.27 7.33
CA GLN A 310 -36.58 -10.26 8.74
C GLN A 310 -35.39 -10.72 9.60
N GLY A 311 -34.63 -9.76 10.12
CA GLY A 311 -33.49 -10.00 11.00
C GLY A 311 -32.31 -9.08 10.71
N SER A 312 -31.23 -9.21 11.49
CA SER A 312 -30.00 -8.45 11.19
C SER A 312 -29.29 -9.04 9.97
N PRO A 313 -28.97 -8.23 8.93
CA PRO A 313 -28.20 -8.65 7.76
C PRO A 313 -26.84 -9.27 8.03
N LEU A 314 -26.28 -8.97 9.20
CA LEU A 314 -24.87 -9.15 9.49
C LEU A 314 -24.57 -10.57 9.95
N ARG A 315 -23.34 -11.02 9.68
CA ARG A 315 -22.85 -12.30 10.20
C ARG A 315 -22.84 -12.29 11.74
N PRO A 316 -23.26 -13.39 12.39
CA PRO A 316 -23.33 -13.46 13.85
C PRO A 316 -21.97 -13.27 14.54
N GLU A 317 -20.88 -13.69 13.89
CA GLU A 317 -19.50 -13.51 14.38
C GLU A 317 -19.12 -12.03 14.50
N LEU A 318 -19.59 -11.18 13.58
CA LEU A 318 -19.35 -9.74 13.60
C LEU A 318 -20.22 -9.05 14.65
N LEU A 319 -21.47 -9.49 14.80
CA LEU A 319 -22.40 -9.00 15.83
C LEU A 319 -21.88 -9.27 17.26
N ALA A 320 -21.23 -10.42 17.48
CA ALA A 320 -20.60 -10.75 18.76
C ALA A 320 -19.45 -9.81 19.13
N ARG A 321 -18.76 -9.25 18.13
CA ARG A 321 -17.63 -8.31 18.29
C ARG A 321 -18.07 -6.84 18.28
N ALA A 322 -19.37 -6.56 18.25
CA ALA A 322 -19.90 -5.21 18.16
C ALA A 322 -19.56 -4.38 19.41
N GLN A 323 -18.99 -3.19 19.19
CA GLN A 323 -18.65 -2.23 20.23
C GLN A 323 -19.72 -1.15 20.35
N SER A 324 -19.80 -0.50 21.51
CA SER A 324 -20.65 0.68 21.68
C SER A 324 -19.96 1.89 21.05
N LEU A 325 -20.71 2.68 20.29
CA LEU A 325 -20.25 3.96 19.78
C LEU A 325 -20.28 4.95 20.96
N CYS A 326 -19.09 5.31 21.48
CA CYS A 326 -18.92 6.27 22.58
C CYS A 326 -19.21 7.70 22.13
#